data_AF-A0A2D9J0G0-F1
#
_entry.id   AF-A0A2D9J0G0-F1
#
_cell.length_a   1.000
_cell.length_b   1.000
_cell.length_c   1.000
_cell.angle_alpha   90.00
_cell.angle_beta   90.00
_cell.angle_gamma   90.00
#
_symmetry.space_group_name_H-M   'P 1'
#
loop_
_entity.id
_entity.type
_entity.pdbx_description
1 polymer ?
#
loop_
_entity_poly.entity_id
_entity_poly.type
_entity_poly.pdbx_seq_one_letter_code
_entity_poly.pdbx_strand_id
1 'polypeptide(L)'
;MNQKFFTSVMEGGNYLPQANLSYAENLQGKLLFIHGLQDYGVHPAGLFQLTQALMNANKDFDLVLMPQAGHELPGYALRKQMDYFVEHLASETPPGSTNSSAVWTS
;
A
#
# COMPACT_ATOMS: atom_id res chain seq x y z
N MET A 1 -34.20 13.04 -39.02
CA MET A 1 -34.42 13.73 -37.73
C MET A 1 -33.68 12.94 -36.67
N ASN A 2 -32.73 13.58 -36.00
CA ASN A 2 -31.78 12.97 -35.07
C ASN A 2 -32.43 12.66 -33.73
N GLN A 3 -32.12 11.50 -33.13
CA GLN A 3 -32.10 11.40 -31.68
C GLN A 3 -30.96 10.47 -31.23
N LYS A 4 -29.75 11.06 -31.18
CA LYS A 4 -28.66 10.57 -30.35
C LYS A 4 -29.05 10.85 -28.89
N PHE A 5 -29.77 9.92 -28.27
CA PHE A 5 -30.01 9.95 -26.83
C PHE A 5 -28.69 9.61 -26.12
N PHE A 6 -28.04 10.65 -25.60
CA PHE A 6 -27.23 10.69 -24.38
C PHE A 6 -26.83 9.32 -23.80
N THR A 7 -25.75 8.74 -24.33
CA THR A 7 -24.90 7.81 -23.57
C THR A 7 -23.53 8.47 -23.48
N SER A 8 -23.34 9.42 -22.55
CA SER A 8 -22.05 10.09 -22.33
C SER A 8 -21.51 9.94 -20.90
N VAL A 9 -21.88 8.87 -20.19
CA VAL A 9 -21.35 8.58 -18.83
C VAL A 9 -20.79 7.16 -18.72
N MET A 10 -20.49 6.49 -19.84
CA MET A 10 -19.94 5.13 -19.82
C MET A 10 -18.78 4.97 -20.79
N GLU A 11 -17.89 5.96 -20.89
CA GLU A 11 -16.54 5.69 -21.37
C GLU A 11 -15.69 5.36 -20.14
N GLY A 12 -15.84 4.11 -19.66
CA GLY A 12 -15.10 3.53 -18.52
C GLY A 12 -13.60 3.32 -18.81
N GLY A 13 -12.96 4.25 -19.53
CA GLY A 13 -11.56 4.19 -19.94
C GLY A 13 -10.60 4.96 -19.02
N ASN A 14 -11.10 5.84 -18.14
CA ASN A 14 -10.23 6.78 -17.41
C ASN A 14 -9.75 6.30 -16.04
N TYR A 15 -10.38 5.29 -15.44
CA TYR A 15 -10.01 4.83 -14.10
C TYR A 15 -8.89 3.79 -14.10
N LEU A 16 -8.84 2.91 -15.09
CA LEU A 16 -7.81 1.85 -15.16
C LEU A 16 -6.38 2.40 -15.33
N PRO A 17 -6.12 3.44 -16.15
CA PRO A 17 -4.81 4.07 -16.22
C PRO A 17 -4.42 4.84 -14.97
N GLN A 18 -5.38 5.18 -14.10
CA GLN A 18 -5.14 5.89 -12.84
C GLN A 18 -5.00 4.93 -11.65
N ALA A 19 -5.33 3.65 -11.84
CA ALA A 19 -5.23 2.64 -10.81
C ALA A 19 -3.79 2.12 -10.71
N ASN A 20 -3.18 2.28 -9.54
CA ASN A 20 -1.84 1.73 -9.25
C ASN A 20 -1.76 0.21 -9.48
N LEU A 21 -2.89 -0.48 -9.33
CA LEU A 21 -3.04 -1.91 -9.62
C LEU A 21 -2.53 -2.29 -11.02
N SER A 22 -2.80 -1.45 -12.02
CA SER A 22 -2.45 -1.69 -13.42
C SER A 22 -0.94 -1.65 -13.68
N TYR A 23 -0.15 -1.16 -12.73
CA TYR A 23 1.30 -0.99 -12.86
C TYR A 23 2.10 -1.85 -11.86
N ALA A 24 1.45 -2.82 -11.20
CA ALA A 24 2.09 -3.68 -10.20
C ALA A 24 3.37 -4.38 -10.73
N GLU A 25 3.36 -4.81 -11.99
CA GLU A 25 4.51 -5.45 -12.63
C GLU A 25 5.74 -4.54 -12.77
N ASN A 26 5.50 -3.23 -12.92
CA ASN A 26 6.54 -2.23 -13.15
C ASN A 26 7.20 -1.73 -11.86
N LEU A 27 6.66 -2.10 -10.69
CA LEU A 27 7.22 -1.67 -9.42
C LEU A 27 8.62 -2.26 -9.21
N GLN A 28 9.53 -1.37 -8.81
CA GLN A 28 10.93 -1.63 -8.53
C GLN A 28 11.31 -0.99 -7.19
N GLY A 29 12.30 -1.56 -6.52
CA GLY A 29 12.77 -1.08 -5.22
C GLY A 29 12.00 -1.68 -4.05
N LYS A 30 12.01 -0.96 -2.93
CA LYS A 30 11.45 -1.38 -1.65
C LYS A 30 10.14 -0.64 -1.41
N LEU A 31 9.07 -1.37 -1.09
CA LEU A 31 7.72 -0.84 -0.93
C LEU A 31 7.14 -1.21 0.44
N LEU A 32 6.70 -0.20 1.19
CA LEU A 32 5.98 -0.36 2.47
C LEU A 32 4.58 0.23 2.36
N PHE A 33 3.57 -0.56 2.70
CA PHE A 33 2.20 -0.09 2.92
C PHE A 33 1.89 0.05 4.41
N ILE A 34 1.19 1.13 4.76
CA ILE A 34 0.70 1.38 6.12
C ILE A 34 -0.77 1.78 6.03
N HIS A 35 -1.66 1.08 6.75
CA HIS A 35 -3.10 1.40 6.73
C HIS A 35 -3.78 1.07 8.06
N GLY A 36 -4.67 1.96 8.51
CA GLY A 36 -5.66 1.70 9.55
C GLY A 36 -6.85 0.87 9.08
N LEU A 37 -7.29 -0.11 9.87
CA LEU A 37 -8.44 -0.97 9.53
C LEU A 37 -9.79 -0.34 9.88
N GLN A 38 -9.81 0.77 10.63
CA GLN A 38 -11.01 1.55 10.94
C GLN A 38 -11.10 2.82 10.08
N ASP A 39 -10.36 2.90 8.97
CA ASP A 39 -10.44 4.02 8.04
C ASP A 39 -11.76 3.97 7.24
N TYR A 40 -12.71 4.81 7.65
CA TYR A 40 -14.00 4.97 6.97
C TYR A 40 -13.91 5.81 5.69
N GLY A 41 -12.84 6.58 5.50
CA GLY A 41 -12.64 7.43 4.33
C GLY A 41 -12.03 6.66 3.17
N VAL A 42 -11.09 5.76 3.45
CA VAL A 42 -10.43 4.92 2.44
C VAL A 42 -10.43 3.47 2.90
N HIS A 43 -11.37 2.68 2.37
CA HIS A 43 -11.51 1.28 2.73
C HIS A 43 -10.26 0.45 2.36
N PRO A 44 -9.77 -0.44 3.24
CA PRO A 44 -8.58 -1.28 2.99
C PRO A 44 -8.72 -2.28 1.83
N ALA A 45 -9.89 -2.35 1.18
CA ALA A 45 -10.12 -3.28 0.08
C ALA A 45 -9.23 -2.94 -1.13
N GLY A 46 -9.03 -1.65 -1.41
CA GLY A 46 -8.14 -1.21 -2.49
C GLY A 46 -6.68 -1.59 -2.24
N LEU A 47 -6.23 -1.50 -0.97
CA LEU A 47 -4.91 -1.98 -0.57
C LEU A 47 -4.77 -3.48 -0.82
N PHE A 48 -5.74 -4.29 -0.41
CA PHE A 48 -5.68 -5.74 -0.60
C PHE A 48 -5.73 -6.17 -2.08
N GLN A 49 -6.46 -5.43 -2.93
CA GLN A 49 -6.40 -5.66 -4.37
C GLN A 49 -4.99 -5.41 -4.91
N LEU A 50 -4.35 -4.32 -4.49
CA LEU A 50 -2.98 -3.99 -4.91
C LEU A 50 -1.96 -5.01 -4.40
N THR A 51 -2.03 -5.42 -3.14
CA THR A 51 -1.11 -6.44 -2.60
C THR A 51 -1.31 -7.78 -3.31
N GLN A 52 -2.54 -8.18 -3.65
CA GLN A 52 -2.77 -9.38 -4.44
C GLN A 52 -2.14 -9.30 -5.84
N ALA A 53 -2.22 -8.15 -6.52
CA ALA A 53 -1.57 -7.98 -7.82
C ALA A 53 -0.03 -8.04 -7.71
N LEU A 54 0.54 -7.46 -6.65
CA LEU A 54 1.98 -7.58 -6.37
C LEU A 54 2.41 -9.02 -6.12
N MET A 55 1.62 -9.79 -5.35
CA MET A 55 1.87 -11.22 -5.16
C MET A 55 1.81 -11.99 -6.48
N ASN A 56 0.79 -11.72 -7.31
CA ASN A 56 0.66 -12.36 -8.63
C ASN A 56 1.84 -12.03 -9.56
N ALA A 57 2.41 -10.82 -9.44
CA ALA A 57 3.59 -10.37 -10.16
C ALA A 57 4.93 -10.79 -9.49
N ASN A 58 4.87 -11.61 -8.43
CA ASN A 58 6.02 -12.06 -7.64
C ASN A 58 6.90 -10.90 -7.14
N LYS A 59 6.27 -9.87 -6.57
CA LYS A 59 6.92 -8.69 -6.00
C LYS A 59 6.85 -8.71 -4.47
N ASP A 60 7.98 -8.46 -3.84
CA ASP A 60 8.05 -8.28 -2.38
C ASP A 60 7.52 -6.90 -1.97
N PHE A 61 6.83 -6.86 -0.83
CA PHE A 61 6.39 -5.63 -0.19
C PHE A 61 6.24 -5.87 1.32
N ASP A 62 6.36 -4.80 2.08
CA ASP A 62 6.11 -4.78 3.52
C ASP A 62 4.73 -4.17 3.80
N LEU A 63 4.07 -4.66 4.86
CA LEU A 63 2.72 -4.23 5.21
C LEU A 63 2.59 -4.06 6.73
N VAL A 64 2.13 -2.88 7.14
CA VAL A 64 1.75 -2.56 8.52
C VAL A 64 0.26 -2.24 8.57
N LEU A 65 -0.51 -3.12 9.23
CA LEU A 65 -1.92 -2.90 9.50
C LEU A 65 -2.13 -2.45 10.94
N MET A 66 -2.95 -1.42 11.12
CA MET A 66 -3.27 -0.85 12.43
C MET A 66 -4.75 -1.11 12.75
N PRO A 67 -5.07 -2.10 13.60
CA PRO A 67 -6.45 -2.55 13.78
C PRO A 67 -7.41 -1.50 14.34
N GLN A 68 -6.89 -0.55 15.13
CA GLN A 68 -7.67 0.45 15.85
C GLN A 68 -7.47 1.87 15.30
N ALA A 69 -6.72 2.02 14.20
CA ALA A 69 -6.49 3.33 13.59
C ALA A 69 -7.46 3.57 12.44
N GLY A 70 -7.90 4.82 12.30
CA GLY A 70 -8.64 5.35 11.17
C GLY A 70 -7.70 5.87 10.07
N HIS A 71 -7.95 7.09 9.61
CA HIS A 71 -7.20 7.75 8.54
C HIS A 71 -5.92 8.45 9.03
N GLU A 72 -5.73 8.52 10.35
CA GLU A 72 -4.57 9.12 10.99
C GLU A 72 -3.32 8.22 10.94
N LEU A 73 -2.16 8.85 11.12
CA LEU A 73 -0.87 8.16 11.21
C LEU A 73 -0.38 8.17 12.67
N PRO A 74 -0.73 7.15 13.49
CA PRO A 74 -0.31 7.10 14.88
C PRO A 74 1.21 6.93 15.00
N GLY A 75 1.77 7.25 16.17
CA GLY A 75 3.22 7.24 16.39
C GLY A 75 3.91 5.90 16.08
N TYR A 76 3.20 4.77 16.22
CA TYR A 76 3.73 3.46 15.79
C TYR A 76 3.97 3.40 14.27
N ALA A 77 3.00 3.84 13.47
CA ALA A 77 3.15 3.89 12.01
C ALA A 77 4.23 4.88 11.58
N LEU A 78 4.27 6.06 12.19
CA LEU A 78 5.31 7.04 11.92
C LEU A 78 6.71 6.46 12.20
N ARG A 79 6.89 5.75 13.32
CA ARG A 79 8.15 5.06 13.61
C ARG A 79 8.48 4.03 12.54
N LYS A 80 7.54 3.14 12.17
CA LYS A 80 7.78 2.11 11.14
C LYS A 80 8.13 2.73 9.78
N GLN A 81 7.50 3.84 9.41
CA GLN A 81 7.83 4.59 8.19
C GLN A 81 9.27 5.12 8.24
N MET A 82 9.67 5.73 9.36
CA MET A 82 11.02 6.27 9.51
C MET A 82 12.08 5.17 9.55
N ASP A 83 11.82 4.07 10.26
CA ASP A 83 12.70 2.90 10.30
C ASP A 83 12.94 2.36 8.88
N TYR A 84 11.87 2.28 8.07
CA TYR A 84 11.96 1.81 6.69
C TYR A 84 12.86 2.69 5.81
N PHE A 85 12.80 4.01 6.00
CA PHE A 85 13.70 4.92 5.29
C PHE A 85 15.14 4.81 5.77
N VAL A 86 15.37 4.69 7.08
CA VAL A 86 16.73 4.48 7.60
C VAL A 86 17.33 3.21 7.01
N GLU A 87 16.56 2.12 6.99
CA GLU A 87 17.02 0.83 6.47
C GLU A 87 17.25 0.82 4.95
N HIS A 88 16.30 1.33 4.17
CA HIS A 88 16.32 1.13 2.71
C HIS A 88 16.75 2.35 1.90
N LEU A 89 16.73 3.54 2.48
CA LEU A 89 17.20 4.76 1.83
C LEU A 89 18.56 5.20 2.35
N ALA A 90 18.76 5.20 3.68
CA ALA A 90 20.06 5.53 4.28
C ALA A 90 21.02 4.32 4.35
N SER A 91 20.51 3.09 4.19
CA SER A 91 21.28 1.85 4.34
C SER A 91 21.91 1.70 5.73
N GLU A 92 21.22 2.21 6.75
CA GLU A 92 21.63 2.16 8.15
C GLU A 92 20.68 1.29 8.97
N THR A 93 21.07 0.90 10.19
CA THR A 93 20.20 0.14 11.09
C THR A 93 19.28 1.08 11.89
N PRO A 94 17.94 0.95 11.79
CA PRO A 94 17.02 1.77 12.56
C PRO A 94 17.23 1.66 14.07
N PRO A 95 17.16 2.77 14.82
CA PRO A 95 17.34 2.75 16.27
C PRO A 95 16.23 1.92 16.95
N GLY A 96 16.63 0.85 17.64
CA GLY A 96 15.70 -0.09 18.28
C GLY A 96 15.34 -1.32 17.45
N SER A 97 15.79 -1.40 16.19
CA SER A 97 15.78 -2.65 15.44
C SER A 97 16.99 -3.50 15.87
N THR A 98 16.76 -4.53 16.69
CA THR A 98 17.73 -5.61 16.79
C THR A 98 17.58 -6.42 15.51
N ASN A 99 18.65 -6.57 14.70
CA ASN A 99 18.69 -7.42 13.52
C ASN A 99 17.77 -8.64 13.71
N SER A 100 16.79 -8.80 12.83
CA SER A 100 15.75 -9.83 12.87
C SER A 100 16.33 -11.22 12.59
N SER A 101 17.19 -11.69 13.49
CA SER A 101 17.42 -13.09 13.80
C SER A 101 16.91 -13.45 15.21
N ALA A 102 16.26 -12.50 15.90
CA ALA A 102 15.49 -12.78 17.11
C ALA A 102 14.20 -13.53 16.74
N VAL A 103 14.37 -14.82 16.44
CA VAL A 103 13.31 -15.81 16.48
C VAL A 103 12.74 -15.75 17.90
N TRP A 104 11.51 -15.29 18.04
CA TRP A 104 10.73 -15.48 19.26
C TRP A 104 10.50 -16.98 19.39
N THR A 105 11.41 -17.66 20.08
CA THR A 105 11.21 -19.04 20.51
C THR A 105 10.42 -18.98 21.81
N SER A 106 9.22 -19.54 21.77
CA SER A 106 8.45 -19.96 22.94
C SER A 106 9.06 -21.22 23.54
#